data_AF-W1PQX9-F1
#
_entry.id   AF-W1PQX9-F1
#
_cell.length_a   1.000
_cell.length_b   1.000
_cell.length_c   1.000
_cell.angle_alpha   90.00
_cell.angle_beta   90.00
_cell.angle_gamma   90.00
#
_symmetry.space_group_name_H-M   'P 1'
#
loop_
_entity.id
_entity.type
_entity.pdbx_description
1 polymer ?
#
loop_
_entity_poly.entity_id
_entity_poly.type
_entity_poly.pdbx_seq_one_letter_code
_entity_poly.pdbx_strand_id
1 'polypeptide(L)'
;MDGRLGQASDIEPSSSLSSTSHSVENVTDTGSLLQVVEKLVSDDIEKEKEMPSLLQDSIGVDVVDIACGLDHSLILSRSGSSLSCGNNTYGRRKQNYQLGKSYVNHVPSKVVGLEGGDTMLVCGGHVHSLALSSMKEMWAWGCGKNRRLELGSSRYEAKPTLVECLQEMEVIQISLGLNNSLVLVASHSR
;
A
#
# COMPACT_ATOMS: atom_id res chain seq x y z
N MET A 1 -12.22 20.06 16.83
CA MET A 1 -12.78 20.22 18.19
C MET A 1 -13.40 18.88 18.54
N ASP A 2 -12.82 17.98 19.35
CA ASP A 2 -11.78 18.07 20.39
C ASP A 2 -11.09 16.68 20.45
N GLY A 3 -9.78 16.49 20.54
CA GLY A 3 -8.81 17.22 21.36
C GLY A 3 -8.69 16.58 22.74
N ARG A 4 -8.33 15.29 22.85
CA ARG A 4 -8.07 14.63 24.15
C ARG A 4 -6.61 14.18 24.28
N LEU A 5 -5.86 15.05 24.93
CA LEU A 5 -4.54 14.84 25.54
C LEU A 5 -4.64 13.81 26.69
N GLY A 6 -3.75 12.83 26.69
CA GLY A 6 -3.43 12.03 27.88
C GLY A 6 -2.46 12.82 28.76
N GLN A 7 -2.84 13.01 30.03
CA GLN A 7 -2.12 13.80 31.02
C GLN A 7 -0.78 13.18 31.42
N ALA A 8 0.23 14.03 31.52
CA ALA A 8 1.44 13.79 32.27
C ALA A 8 1.15 13.93 33.78
N SER A 9 1.67 13.01 34.58
CA SER A 9 1.80 13.16 36.04
C SER A 9 3.16 12.62 36.48
N ASP A 10 4.02 13.58 36.82
CA ASP A 10 4.95 13.62 37.95
C ASP A 10 6.06 12.57 38.09
N ILE A 11 7.27 13.11 37.89
CA ILE A 11 8.57 12.66 38.36
C ILE A 11 8.65 12.87 39.88
N GLU A 12 9.19 11.88 40.61
CA GLU A 12 10.20 12.02 41.68
C GLU A 12 10.63 10.60 42.13
N PRO A 13 11.79 10.42 42.80
CA PRO A 13 12.73 9.36 42.48
C PRO A 13 12.93 8.37 43.63
N SER A 14 13.79 7.39 43.36
CA SER A 14 14.67 6.66 44.31
C SER A 14 14.37 5.18 44.54
N SER A 15 15.46 4.42 44.32
CA SER A 15 15.83 3.12 44.87
C SER A 15 14.97 1.92 44.44
N SER A 16 15.52 0.77 44.05
CA SER A 16 16.81 0.18 44.39
C SER A 16 17.29 -0.71 43.24
N LEU A 17 18.55 -0.54 42.85
CA LEU A 17 19.31 -1.53 42.07
C LEU A 17 19.34 -2.83 42.90
N SER A 18 18.52 -3.83 42.54
CA SER A 18 18.77 -5.19 42.97
C SER A 18 19.93 -5.73 42.14
N SER A 19 21.13 -5.65 42.70
CA SER A 19 22.30 -6.34 42.20
C SER A 19 22.08 -7.85 42.34
N THR A 20 21.55 -8.49 41.30
CA THR A 20 21.75 -9.93 41.12
C THR A 20 23.20 -10.09 40.66
N SER A 21 24.09 -10.29 41.61
CA SER A 21 25.44 -10.76 41.37
C SER A 21 25.34 -12.19 40.80
N HIS A 22 25.16 -12.30 39.50
CA HIS A 22 25.60 -13.50 38.81
C HIS A 22 27.12 -13.42 38.73
N SER A 23 27.75 -14.31 39.50
CA SER A 23 29.17 -14.62 39.43
C SER A 23 29.61 -14.62 37.97
N VAL A 24 30.54 -13.71 37.65
CA VAL A 24 31.31 -13.75 36.41
C VAL A 24 32.18 -15.00 36.51
N GLU A 25 31.60 -16.13 36.13
CA GLU A 25 32.39 -17.28 35.73
C GLU A 25 33.10 -16.86 34.45
N ASN A 26 34.42 -16.97 34.47
CA ASN A 26 35.29 -16.72 33.33
C ASN A 26 34.91 -17.65 32.17
N VAL A 27 33.96 -17.21 31.35
CA VAL A 27 33.68 -17.81 30.05
C VAL A 27 34.62 -17.13 29.05
N THR A 28 35.75 -17.78 28.80
CA THR A 28 36.64 -17.50 27.66
C THR A 28 35.99 -17.91 26.34
N ASP A 29 34.72 -17.58 26.14
CA ASP A 29 33.98 -17.91 24.92
C ASP A 29 33.29 -16.66 24.41
N THR A 30 34.10 -15.78 23.85
CA THR A 30 33.66 -14.61 23.09
C THR A 30 32.68 -15.01 21.97
N GLY A 31 32.69 -16.28 21.53
CA GLY A 31 31.73 -16.84 20.59
C GLY A 31 30.30 -16.91 21.12
N SER A 32 30.08 -17.19 22.40
CA SER A 32 28.74 -17.30 22.99
C SER A 32 28.07 -15.94 23.17
N LEU A 33 28.81 -14.93 23.64
CA LEU A 33 28.30 -13.56 23.78
C LEU A 33 28.08 -12.90 22.41
N LEU A 34 28.96 -13.13 21.43
CA LEU A 34 28.75 -12.66 20.05
C LEU A 34 27.45 -13.21 19.46
N GLN A 35 27.17 -14.50 19.63
CA GLN A 35 25.92 -15.10 19.14
C GLN A 35 24.67 -14.50 19.80
N VAL A 36 24.73 -14.20 21.10
CA VAL A 36 23.61 -13.56 21.81
C VAL A 36 23.40 -12.12 21.29
N VAL A 37 24.48 -11.37 21.09
CA VAL A 37 24.40 -10.00 20.55
C VAL A 37 23.91 -10.01 19.09
N GLU A 38 24.40 -10.92 18.25
CA GLU A 38 23.93 -11.08 16.86
C GLU A 38 22.44 -11.42 16.79
N LYS A 39 21.97 -12.28 17.69
CA LYS A 39 20.55 -12.64 17.77
C LYS A 39 19.69 -11.47 18.21
N LEU A 40 20.10 -10.71 19.22
CA LEU A 40 19.36 -9.53 19.68
C LEU A 40 19.31 -8.44 18.60
N VAL A 41 20.42 -8.21 17.90
CA VAL A 41 20.46 -7.29 16.76
C VAL A 41 19.52 -7.76 15.63
N SER A 42 19.49 -9.06 15.35
CA SER A 42 18.58 -9.62 14.34
C SER A 42 17.12 -9.48 14.74
N ASP A 43 16.79 -9.76 16.01
CA ASP A 43 15.43 -9.63 16.55
C ASP A 43 14.97 -8.17 16.55
N ASP A 44 15.86 -7.23 16.90
CA ASP A 44 15.59 -5.79 16.84
C ASP A 44 15.39 -5.32 15.40
N ILE A 45 16.23 -5.75 14.44
CA ILE A 45 16.07 -5.43 13.01
C ILE A 45 14.74 -5.97 12.46
N GLU A 46 14.34 -7.20 12.82
CA GLU A 46 13.05 -7.77 12.41
C GLU A 46 11.88 -6.98 13.02
N LYS A 47 12.02 -6.53 14.27
CA LYS A 47 11.02 -5.69 14.93
C LYS A 47 10.93 -4.30 14.30
N GLU A 48 12.04 -3.75 13.81
CA GLU A 48 12.04 -2.48 13.07
C GLU A 48 11.40 -2.59 11.67
N LYS A 49 11.47 -3.74 11.01
CA LYS A 49 10.79 -3.97 9.70
C LYS A 49 9.27 -3.87 9.80
N GLU A 50 8.70 -4.17 10.95
CA GLU A 50 7.26 -4.07 11.20
C GLU A 50 6.81 -2.68 11.66
N MET A 51 7.75 -1.74 11.89
CA MET A 51 7.41 -0.38 12.29
C MET A 51 7.00 0.49 11.09
N PRO A 52 6.05 1.43 11.26
CA PRO A 52 5.73 2.41 10.23
C PRO A 52 6.99 3.20 9.86
N SER A 53 7.44 3.08 8.62
CA SER A 53 8.59 3.83 8.10
C SER A 53 8.12 5.00 7.25
N LEU A 54 8.73 6.17 7.45
CA LEU A 54 8.51 7.29 6.55
C LEU A 54 9.16 6.97 5.21
N LEU A 55 8.36 6.94 4.16
CA LEU A 55 8.86 6.68 2.82
C LEU A 55 9.58 7.94 2.30
N GLN A 56 10.88 8.07 2.62
CA GLN A 56 11.71 9.23 2.26
C GLN A 56 11.75 9.48 0.75
N ASP A 57 11.59 8.45 -0.08
CA ASP A 57 11.57 8.59 -1.54
C ASP A 57 10.27 9.22 -2.08
N SER A 58 9.27 9.45 -1.22
CA SER A 58 8.06 10.22 -1.56
C SER A 58 8.16 11.72 -1.26
N ILE A 59 9.31 12.19 -0.76
CA ILE A 59 9.59 13.61 -0.50
C ILE A 59 9.35 14.41 -1.78
N GLY A 60 8.23 15.14 -1.83
CA GLY A 60 7.80 15.96 -2.97
C GLY A 60 6.46 15.58 -3.59
N VAL A 61 5.81 14.49 -3.15
CA VAL A 61 4.45 14.15 -3.56
C VAL A 61 3.46 14.61 -2.49
N ASP A 62 2.60 15.57 -2.82
CA ASP A 62 1.48 15.98 -1.98
C ASP A 62 0.38 14.91 -2.08
N VAL A 63 0.37 13.96 -1.15
CA VAL A 63 -0.57 12.82 -1.15
C VAL A 63 -1.93 13.25 -0.64
N VAL A 64 -2.99 12.91 -1.39
CA VAL A 64 -4.39 13.21 -1.03
C VAL A 64 -5.21 11.96 -0.75
N ASP A 65 -4.81 10.80 -1.29
CA ASP A 65 -5.50 9.53 -1.05
C ASP A 65 -4.56 8.33 -1.23
N ILE A 66 -4.91 7.21 -0.60
CA ILE A 66 -4.16 5.95 -0.65
C ILE A 66 -5.17 4.79 -0.70
N ALA A 67 -4.90 3.81 -1.56
CA ALA A 67 -5.64 2.55 -1.57
C ALA A 67 -4.70 1.35 -1.52
N CYS A 68 -5.07 0.33 -0.75
CA CYS A 68 -4.27 -0.89 -0.60
C CYS A 68 -5.01 -2.09 -1.19
N GLY A 69 -4.30 -2.87 -2.00
CA GLY A 69 -4.70 -4.22 -2.36
C GLY A 69 -4.06 -5.26 -1.43
N LEU A 70 -3.94 -6.51 -1.88
CA LEU A 70 -3.29 -7.57 -1.09
C LEU A 70 -1.79 -7.28 -0.90
N ASP A 71 -1.10 -7.08 -2.02
CA ASP A 71 0.36 -6.98 -2.07
C ASP A 71 0.84 -5.68 -2.72
N HIS A 72 -0.08 -4.75 -3.03
CA HIS A 72 0.25 -3.49 -3.67
C HIS A 72 -0.48 -2.31 -3.01
N SER A 73 0.09 -1.13 -3.16
CA SER A 73 -0.52 0.12 -2.74
C SER A 73 -0.55 1.10 -3.90
N LEU A 74 -1.62 1.89 -3.94
CA LEU A 74 -1.85 2.98 -4.86
C LEU A 74 -1.86 4.28 -4.06
N ILE A 75 -1.22 5.31 -4.60
CA ILE A 75 -1.09 6.61 -3.97
C ILE A 75 -1.57 7.64 -4.98
N LEU A 76 -2.47 8.51 -4.55
CA LEU A 76 -2.97 9.62 -5.34
C LEU A 76 -2.36 10.93 -4.83
N SER A 77 -1.76 11.70 -5.74
CA SER A 77 -1.28 13.05 -5.44
C SER A 77 -2.35 14.10 -5.68
N ARG A 78 -2.21 15.28 -5.03
CA ARG A 78 -3.04 16.47 -5.27
C ARG A 78 -2.99 16.95 -6.71
N SER A 79 -1.89 16.69 -7.42
CA SER A 79 -1.74 16.96 -8.84
C SER A 79 -2.47 15.96 -9.75
N GLY A 80 -3.27 15.06 -9.18
CA GLY A 80 -4.01 14.00 -9.90
C GLY A 80 -3.13 12.91 -10.50
N SER A 81 -1.87 12.80 -10.06
CA SER A 81 -0.97 11.72 -10.48
C SER A 81 -1.16 10.49 -9.61
N SER A 82 -1.25 9.32 -10.24
CA SER A 82 -1.33 8.03 -9.55
C SER A 82 0.05 7.35 -9.50
N LEU A 83 0.43 6.87 -8.32
CA LEU A 83 1.64 6.08 -8.10
C LEU A 83 1.28 4.69 -7.57
N SER A 84 2.13 3.71 -7.84
CA SER A 84 2.00 2.35 -7.32
C SER A 84 3.32 1.82 -6.77
N CYS A 85 3.23 1.05 -5.68
CA CYS A 85 4.34 0.27 -5.12
C CYS A 85 3.84 -1.07 -4.60
N GLY A 86 4.80 -1.93 -4.23
CA GLY A 86 4.55 -3.19 -3.57
C GLY A 86 5.03 -4.39 -4.38
N ASN A 87 4.58 -5.55 -3.94
CA ASN A 87 4.96 -6.82 -4.54
C ASN A 87 3.98 -7.20 -5.65
N ASN A 88 4.52 -7.76 -6.71
CA ASN A 88 3.78 -8.08 -7.94
C ASN A 88 3.84 -9.58 -8.28
N THR A 89 4.30 -10.41 -7.34
CA THR A 89 4.42 -11.85 -7.54
C THR A 89 3.08 -12.56 -7.32
N TYR A 90 2.12 -12.31 -8.21
CA TYR A 90 0.87 -13.08 -8.22
C TYR A 90 0.79 -14.04 -9.40
N GLY A 91 0.52 -15.32 -9.10
CA GLY A 91 0.37 -16.40 -10.07
C GLY A 91 1.69 -17.01 -10.55
N ARG A 92 1.61 -18.24 -11.09
CA ARG A 92 2.76 -19.07 -11.51
C ARG A 92 3.73 -18.41 -12.51
N ARG A 93 3.30 -17.35 -13.21
CA ARG A 93 4.10 -16.64 -14.22
C ARG A 93 4.79 -15.37 -13.71
N LYS A 94 4.62 -14.96 -12.44
CA LYS A 94 5.20 -13.71 -11.88
C LYS A 94 4.92 -12.51 -12.79
N GLN A 95 3.64 -12.24 -13.09
CA GLN A 95 3.27 -11.20 -14.04
C GLN A 95 2.73 -9.95 -13.35
N ASN A 96 3.24 -8.80 -13.80
CA ASN A 96 3.28 -7.53 -13.06
C ASN A 96 2.02 -6.68 -13.24
N TYR A 97 0.85 -7.29 -13.22
CA TYR A 97 -0.33 -6.62 -13.78
C TYR A 97 -0.97 -5.59 -12.85
N GLN A 98 -0.72 -5.66 -11.54
CA GLN A 98 -1.44 -4.89 -10.51
C GLN A 98 -0.85 -3.49 -10.27
N LEU A 99 0.42 -3.31 -10.62
CA LEU A 99 1.10 -2.03 -10.44
C LEU A 99 0.87 -1.06 -11.61
N GLY A 100 0.15 -1.49 -12.66
CA GLY A 100 -0.01 -0.72 -13.88
C GLY A 100 1.30 -0.48 -14.63
N LYS A 101 2.27 -1.41 -14.48
CA LYS A 101 3.61 -1.34 -15.09
C LYS A 101 4.23 -2.73 -15.22
N SER A 102 5.18 -2.90 -16.13
CA SER A 102 5.77 -4.21 -16.45
C SER A 102 6.88 -4.69 -15.51
N TYR A 103 7.15 -4.03 -14.37
CA TYR A 103 8.26 -4.38 -13.45
C TYR A 103 7.89 -4.21 -11.96
N VAL A 104 8.66 -4.82 -11.05
CA VAL A 104 8.51 -4.69 -9.58
C VAL A 104 9.13 -3.39 -9.12
N ASN A 105 8.46 -2.68 -8.21
CA ASN A 105 9.12 -1.61 -7.49
C ASN A 105 8.58 -1.52 -6.06
N HIS A 106 9.47 -1.56 -5.09
CA HIS A 106 9.14 -1.35 -3.67
C HIS A 106 8.99 0.14 -3.35
N VAL A 107 9.51 1.01 -4.21
CA VAL A 107 9.33 2.46 -4.13
C VAL A 107 8.11 2.88 -4.98
N PRO A 108 7.25 3.78 -4.50
CA PRO A 108 6.19 4.39 -5.30
C PRO A 108 6.74 4.98 -6.59
N SER A 109 6.14 4.58 -7.71
CA SER A 109 6.42 5.17 -9.01
C SER A 109 5.12 5.40 -9.75
N LYS A 110 5.13 6.35 -10.70
CA LYS A 110 3.95 6.65 -11.51
C LYS A 110 3.38 5.40 -12.18
N VAL A 111 2.05 5.31 -12.20
CA VAL A 111 1.30 4.29 -12.95
C VAL A 111 1.33 4.65 -14.42
N VAL A 112 1.77 3.73 -15.27
CA VAL A 112 1.94 3.99 -16.70
C VAL A 112 0.59 3.92 -17.39
N GLY A 113 0.16 4.99 -18.06
CA GLY A 113 -1.16 5.14 -18.66
C GLY A 113 -2.12 6.07 -17.91
N LEU A 114 -1.73 6.61 -16.74
CA LEU A 114 -2.49 7.62 -15.98
C LEU A 114 -1.65 8.90 -15.77
N GLU A 115 -0.72 9.20 -16.69
CA GLU A 115 0.17 10.35 -16.57
C GLU A 115 -0.52 11.69 -16.83
N GLY A 116 -1.78 11.69 -17.28
CA GLY A 116 -2.57 12.88 -17.58
C GLY A 116 -2.84 13.77 -16.36
N GLY A 117 -2.64 13.26 -15.14
CA GLY A 117 -2.77 14.06 -13.91
C GLY A 117 -4.22 14.40 -13.58
N ASP A 118 -5.17 13.62 -14.06
CA ASP A 118 -6.61 13.83 -13.92
C ASP A 118 -7.27 12.76 -13.06
N THR A 119 -6.49 11.89 -12.39
CA THR A 119 -7.03 10.88 -11.49
C THR A 119 -7.63 11.55 -10.27
N MET A 120 -8.86 11.19 -9.93
CA MET A 120 -9.60 11.68 -8.78
C MET A 120 -9.71 10.65 -7.65
N LEU A 121 -9.80 9.37 -8.00
CA LEU A 121 -9.93 8.27 -7.03
C LEU A 121 -9.10 7.09 -7.48
N VAL A 122 -8.55 6.36 -6.50
CA VAL A 122 -7.87 5.09 -6.71
C VAL A 122 -8.47 4.03 -5.78
N CYS A 123 -8.56 2.80 -6.25
CA CYS A 123 -9.04 1.68 -5.45
C CYS A 123 -8.15 0.46 -5.69
N GLY A 124 -7.75 -0.21 -4.61
CA GLY A 124 -7.05 -1.49 -4.64
C GLY A 124 -7.97 -2.61 -4.21
N GLY A 125 -8.14 -3.63 -5.04
CA GLY A 125 -8.71 -4.91 -4.65
C GLY A 125 -7.62 -5.94 -4.42
N HIS A 126 -7.97 -7.22 -4.28
CA HIS A 126 -6.97 -8.28 -4.02
C HIS A 126 -5.79 -8.25 -5.00
N VAL A 127 -6.10 -8.36 -6.30
CA VAL A 127 -5.13 -8.42 -7.40
C VAL A 127 -5.58 -7.62 -8.62
N HIS A 128 -6.34 -6.56 -8.38
CA HIS A 128 -6.79 -5.62 -9.40
C HIS A 128 -6.90 -4.24 -8.80
N SER A 129 -6.91 -3.25 -9.66
CA SER A 129 -6.92 -1.85 -9.30
C SER A 129 -7.86 -1.11 -10.23
N LEU A 130 -8.53 -0.11 -9.69
CA LEU A 130 -9.37 0.82 -10.44
C LEU A 130 -8.91 2.26 -10.18
N ALA A 131 -9.11 3.12 -11.16
CA ALA A 131 -8.99 4.56 -11.02
C ALA A 131 -10.16 5.26 -11.70
N LEU A 132 -10.58 6.40 -11.13
CA LEU A 132 -11.58 7.28 -11.73
C LEU A 132 -10.91 8.59 -12.11
N SER A 133 -11.09 9.04 -13.35
CA SER A 133 -10.60 10.35 -13.80
C SER A 133 -11.63 11.46 -13.54
N SER A 134 -11.17 12.71 -13.63
CA SER A 134 -12.03 13.89 -13.57
C SER A 134 -13.04 13.99 -14.71
N MET A 135 -12.78 13.30 -15.82
CA MET A 135 -13.70 13.13 -16.94
C MET A 135 -14.74 12.02 -16.69
N LYS A 136 -14.80 11.48 -15.46
CA LYS A 136 -15.68 10.37 -15.05
C LYS A 136 -15.37 9.05 -15.76
N GLU A 137 -14.18 8.95 -16.37
CA GLU A 137 -13.73 7.72 -17.00
C GLU A 137 -13.14 6.77 -15.97
N MET A 138 -13.58 5.52 -16.02
CA MET A 138 -13.07 4.48 -15.14
C MET A 138 -12.02 3.63 -15.85
N TRP A 139 -10.89 3.44 -15.19
CA TRP A 139 -9.76 2.68 -15.69
C TRP A 139 -9.52 1.47 -14.81
N ALA A 140 -9.28 0.31 -15.41
CA ALA A 140 -9.06 -0.95 -14.73
C ALA A 140 -7.76 -1.63 -15.17
N TRP A 141 -7.05 -2.22 -14.22
CA TRP A 141 -5.88 -3.06 -14.52
C TRP A 141 -5.65 -4.15 -13.46
N GLY A 142 -4.80 -5.12 -13.78
CA GLY A 142 -4.51 -6.28 -12.94
C GLY A 142 -5.10 -7.57 -13.47
N CYS A 143 -5.59 -8.41 -12.57
CA CYS A 143 -6.09 -9.73 -12.89
C CYS A 143 -7.47 -9.67 -13.53
N GLY A 144 -7.65 -10.21 -14.74
CA GLY A 144 -8.97 -10.31 -15.37
C GLY A 144 -9.85 -11.46 -14.88
N LYS A 145 -9.29 -12.43 -14.13
CA LYS A 145 -10.05 -13.63 -13.73
C LYS A 145 -11.34 -13.25 -13.02
N ASN A 146 -12.40 -14.01 -13.28
CA ASN A 146 -13.75 -13.75 -12.75
C ASN A 146 -14.37 -12.42 -13.22
N ARG A 147 -13.89 -11.85 -14.35
CA ARG A 147 -14.40 -10.60 -14.94
C ARG A 147 -14.28 -9.37 -14.02
N ARG A 148 -13.37 -9.39 -13.05
CA ARG A 148 -13.21 -8.33 -12.03
C ARG A 148 -12.72 -6.97 -12.56
N LEU A 149 -12.32 -6.88 -13.82
CA LEU A 149 -11.91 -5.61 -14.45
C LEU A 149 -13.08 -4.91 -15.16
N GLU A 150 -14.25 -5.57 -15.24
CA GLU A 150 -15.44 -5.02 -15.91
C GLU A 150 -15.27 -4.74 -17.41
N LEU A 151 -14.13 -5.13 -18.01
CA LEU A 151 -13.81 -5.04 -19.44
C LEU A 151 -14.52 -6.07 -20.33
N GLY A 152 -15.56 -6.74 -19.83
CA GLY A 152 -16.25 -7.81 -20.55
C GLY A 152 -15.40 -9.07 -20.84
N SER A 153 -14.17 -9.13 -20.30
CA SER A 153 -13.16 -10.15 -20.58
C SER A 153 -12.52 -10.67 -19.30
N SER A 154 -11.96 -11.89 -19.36
CA SER A 154 -11.19 -12.49 -18.26
C SER A 154 -9.67 -12.30 -18.42
N ARG A 155 -9.23 -11.44 -19.34
CA ARG A 155 -7.83 -11.18 -19.66
C ARG A 155 -7.18 -10.28 -18.62
N TYR A 156 -5.91 -10.57 -18.33
CA TYR A 156 -5.10 -9.73 -17.46
C TYR A 156 -4.66 -8.47 -18.21
N GLU A 157 -4.73 -7.34 -17.53
CA GLU A 157 -4.30 -6.06 -18.09
C GLU A 157 -3.12 -5.51 -17.29
N ALA A 158 -2.00 -5.29 -17.97
CA ALA A 158 -0.78 -4.80 -17.35
C ALA A 158 -0.76 -3.29 -17.10
N LYS A 159 -1.63 -2.59 -17.81
CA LYS A 159 -1.75 -1.14 -17.81
C LYS A 159 -3.22 -0.79 -17.61
N PRO A 160 -3.50 0.38 -17.03
CA PRO A 160 -4.84 0.96 -16.98
C PRO A 160 -5.50 0.87 -18.35
N THR A 161 -6.67 0.25 -18.39
CA THR A 161 -7.49 0.09 -19.58
C THR A 161 -8.87 0.67 -19.31
N LEU A 162 -9.39 1.44 -20.26
CA LEU A 162 -10.69 2.10 -20.13
C LEU A 162 -11.82 1.07 -20.04
N VAL A 163 -12.73 1.27 -19.08
CA VAL A 163 -13.95 0.47 -18.92
C VAL A 163 -15.06 1.10 -19.76
N GLU A 164 -15.06 0.78 -21.06
CA GLU A 164 -15.93 1.41 -22.07
C GLU A 164 -17.43 1.28 -21.76
N CYS A 165 -17.85 0.20 -21.09
CA CYS A 165 -19.27 -0.04 -20.78
C CYS A 165 -19.87 0.94 -19.77
N LEU A 166 -19.05 1.78 -19.11
CA LEU A 166 -19.47 2.79 -18.15
C LEU A 166 -19.23 4.23 -18.63
N GLN A 167 -18.74 4.42 -19.86
CA GLN A 167 -18.33 5.74 -20.36
C GLN A 167 -19.49 6.75 -20.45
N GLU A 168 -20.72 6.27 -20.62
CA GLU A 168 -21.93 7.10 -20.65
C GLU A 168 -22.57 7.29 -19.26
N MET A 169 -21.94 6.79 -18.20
CA MET A 169 -22.43 6.87 -16.84
C MET A 169 -21.58 7.85 -16.02
N GLU A 170 -22.23 8.64 -15.18
CA GLU A 170 -21.50 9.44 -14.20
C GLU A 170 -21.16 8.57 -12.98
N VAL A 171 -19.94 8.01 -12.97
CA VAL A 171 -19.44 7.28 -11.81
C VAL A 171 -19.14 8.27 -10.68
N ILE A 172 -19.73 8.00 -9.51
CA ILE A 172 -19.59 8.81 -8.29
C ILE A 172 -18.57 8.18 -7.34
N GLN A 173 -18.68 6.86 -7.15
CA GLN A 173 -17.85 6.15 -6.17
C GLN A 173 -17.57 4.73 -6.65
N ILE A 174 -16.40 4.23 -6.28
CA ILE A 174 -15.94 2.88 -6.57
C ILE A 174 -15.54 2.24 -5.23
N SER A 175 -15.87 0.95 -5.07
CA SER A 175 -15.40 0.13 -3.96
C SER A 175 -14.96 -1.22 -4.49
N LEU A 176 -13.78 -1.67 -4.05
CA LEU A 176 -13.22 -2.96 -4.43
C LEU A 176 -13.17 -3.91 -3.25
N GLY A 177 -13.47 -5.18 -3.52
CA GLY A 177 -13.31 -6.29 -2.60
C GLY A 177 -12.26 -7.29 -3.11
N LEU A 178 -12.36 -8.53 -2.63
CA LEU A 178 -11.43 -9.60 -3.00
C LEU A 178 -11.49 -9.94 -4.49
N ASN A 179 -12.70 -10.12 -5.02
CA ASN A 179 -12.94 -10.51 -6.42
C ASN A 179 -14.10 -9.75 -7.06
N ASN A 180 -14.64 -8.76 -6.37
CA ASN A 180 -15.84 -8.01 -6.73
C ASN A 180 -15.58 -6.51 -6.67
N SER A 181 -16.33 -5.79 -7.48
CA SER A 181 -16.36 -4.33 -7.58
C SER A 181 -17.79 -3.87 -7.37
N LEU A 182 -17.94 -2.70 -6.74
CA LEU A 182 -19.20 -1.97 -6.66
C LEU A 182 -18.94 -0.57 -7.21
N VAL A 183 -19.81 -0.14 -8.13
CA VAL A 183 -19.74 1.16 -8.77
C VAL A 183 -21.06 1.88 -8.51
N LEU A 184 -20.99 3.05 -7.88
CA LEU A 184 -22.13 3.94 -7.71
C LEU A 184 -22.17 4.92 -8.88
N VAL A 185 -23.28 4.94 -9.60
CA VAL A 185 -23.50 5.84 -10.74
C VAL A 185 -24.65 6.81 -10.46
N ALA A 186 -24.53 8.05 -10.93
CA ALA A 186 -25.61 9.01 -10.84
C ALA A 186 -26.77 8.60 -11.75
N SER A 187 -27.97 8.55 -11.20
CA SER A 187 -29.17 8.38 -12.02
C SER A 187 -29.50 9.71 -12.68
N HIS A 188 -29.53 9.72 -14.01
CA HIS A 188 -30.09 10.83 -14.76
C HIS A 188 -31.59 10.56 -14.93
N SER A 189 -32.43 11.24 -14.13
CA SER A 189 -33.85 11.33 -14.44
C SER A 189 -34.01 12.16 -15.71
N ARG A 190 -34.46 11.53 -16.79
CA ARG A 190 -34.91 12.23 -18.00
C ARG A 190 -36.16 13.05 -17.72
#